data_AF-A0A832IYJ3-F1
#
_entry.id   AF-A0A832IYJ3-F1
#
_cell.length_a   1.000
_cell.length_b   1.000
_cell.length_c   1.000
_cell.angle_alpha   90.00
_cell.angle_beta   90.00
_cell.angle_gamma   90.00
#
_symmetry.space_group_name_H-M   'P 1'
#
loop_
_entity.id
_entity.type
_entity.pdbx_description
1 polymer ?
#
loop_
_entity_poly.entity_id
_entity_poly.type
_entity_poly.pdbx_seq_one_letter_code
_entity_poly.pdbx_strand_id
1 'polypeptide(L)' 'ALQFERKTGIMCNVVMEMSHEGFGRCIVIADKIVLVDKYFKDAHRFGYRTLDKLYEDGQKHLDQAFAIYEQYKPCKG' A
#
# COMPACT_ATOMS: atom_id res chain seq x y z
N ALA A 1 -3.36 -1.38 3.88
CA ALA A 1 -3.05 -1.33 5.32
C ALA A 1 -4.00 -2.25 6.10
N LEU A 2 -5.22 -1.83 6.46
CA LEU A 2 -6.10 -2.60 7.36
C LEU A 2 -6.34 -4.07 6.97
N GLN A 3 -6.53 -4.39 5.69
CA GLN A 3 -6.71 -5.79 5.26
C GLN A 3 -5.46 -6.65 5.45
N PHE A 4 -4.28 -6.05 5.33
CA PHE A 4 -3.01 -6.72 5.65
C PHE A 4 -2.96 -6.99 7.16
N GLU A 5 -3.20 -5.97 7.99
CA GLU A 5 -3.20 -6.08 9.45
C GLU A 5 -4.18 -7.17 9.94
N ARG A 6 -5.38 -7.23 9.37
CA ARG A 6 -6.39 -8.24 9.71
C ARG A 6 -5.92 -9.67 9.43
N LYS A 7 -5.13 -9.88 8.37
CA LYS A 7 -4.64 -11.22 8.01
C LYS A 7 -3.37 -11.62 8.75
N THR A 8 -2.57 -10.66 9.20
CA THR A 8 -1.22 -10.93 9.77
C THR A 8 -1.10 -10.61 11.25
N GLY A 9 -1.97 -9.75 11.79
CA GLY A 9 -1.81 -9.15 13.12
C GLY A 9 -0.71 -8.10 13.20
N ILE A 10 -0.09 -7.73 12.08
CA ILE A 10 1.02 -6.77 12.03
C ILE A 10 0.48 -5.38 11.70
N MET A 11 0.67 -4.44 12.61
CA MET A 11 0.25 -3.04 12.45
C MET A 11 0.97 -2.36 11.27
N CYS A 12 0.23 -1.54 10.54
CA CYS A 12 0.68 -0.79 9.38
C CYS A 12 0.38 0.70 9.57
N ASN A 13 1.28 1.56 9.11
CA ASN A 13 1.02 2.98 8.95
C ASN A 13 0.92 3.34 7.47
N VAL A 14 0.07 4.32 7.16
CA VAL A 14 -0.02 4.92 5.83
C VAL A 14 0.56 6.32 5.90
N VAL A 15 1.55 6.60 5.06
CA VAL A 15 2.15 7.93 4.95
C VAL A 15 1.90 8.43 3.55
N MET A 16 1.34 9.62 3.44
CA MET A 16 1.08 10.27 2.16
C MET A 16 1.63 11.69 2.21
N GLU A 17 2.42 12.03 1.19
CA GLU A 17 2.90 13.37 0.94
C GLU A 17 2.41 13.77 -0.46
N MET A 18 1.83 14.96 -0.56
CA MET A 18 1.21 15.46 -1.79
C MET A 18 1.52 16.94 -1.94
N SER A 19 1.94 17.31 -3.15
CA SER A 19 2.07 18.70 -3.57
C SER A 19 0.71 19.31 -3.89
N HIS A 20 0.69 20.65 -3.96
CA HIS A 20 -0.49 21.41 -4.38
C HIS A 20 -0.92 21.16 -5.83
N GLU A 21 -0.02 20.61 -6.67
CA GLU A 21 -0.30 20.24 -8.06
C GLU A 21 -0.80 18.78 -8.20
N GLY A 22 -0.93 18.04 -7.10
CA GLY A 22 -1.41 16.66 -7.12
C GLY A 22 -0.36 15.63 -7.52
N PHE A 23 0.93 15.99 -7.41
CA PHE A 23 2.05 15.05 -7.45
C PHE A 23 2.39 14.61 -6.04
N GLY A 24 2.76 13.35 -5.84
CA GLY A 24 3.17 12.92 -4.52
C GLY A 24 3.41 11.43 -4.41
N ARG A 25 3.46 10.93 -3.18
CA ARG A 25 3.79 9.55 -2.87
C ARG A 25 2.96 9.07 -1.68
N CYS A 26 2.38 7.89 -1.80
CA CYS A 26 1.79 7.15 -0.69
C CYS A 26 2.59 5.89 -0.46
N ILE A 27 2.99 5.68 0.80
CA ILE A 27 3.60 4.44 1.23
C ILE A 27 2.76 3.80 2.33
N VAL A 28 2.78 2.47 2.37
CA VAL A 28 2.30 1.68 3.50
C VAL A 28 3.51 1.01 4.12
N ILE A 29 3.72 1.20 5.42
CA ILE A 29 4.88 0.67 6.15
C ILE A 29 4.43 -0.20 7.32
N ALA A 30 5.08 -1.35 7.49
CA ALA A 30 5.00 -2.17 8.69
C ALA A 30 6.42 -2.38 9.22
N ASP A 31 6.64 -2.17 10.53
CA ASP A 31 7.97 -2.12 11.14
C ASP A 31 8.91 -1.16 10.38
N LYS A 32 9.92 -1.70 9.69
CA LYS A 32 10.89 -0.97 8.86
C LYS A 32 10.76 -1.34 7.36
N ILE A 33 9.66 -1.98 6.98
CA ILE A 33 9.44 -2.56 5.65
C ILE A 33 8.35 -1.75 4.94
N VAL A 34 8.71 -1.14 3.81
CA VAL A 34 7.75 -0.48 2.92
C VAL A 34 7.02 -1.56 2.12
N LEU A 35 5.76 -1.79 2.45
CA LEU A 35 4.89 -2.81 1.86
C LEU A 35 4.29 -2.37 0.52
N VAL A 36 3.95 -1.09 0.42
CA VAL A 36 3.40 -0.48 -0.79
C VAL A 36 4.13 0.82 -1.02
N ASP A 37 4.48 1.07 -2.27
CA ASP A 37 5.10 2.32 -2.72
C ASP A 37 4.42 2.80 -4.00
N LYS A 38 3.59 3.84 -3.90
CA LYS A 38 2.81 4.37 -5.01
C LYS A 38 3.06 5.84 -5.19
N TYR A 39 3.57 6.20 -6.36
CA TYR A 39 3.66 7.59 -6.80
C TYR A 39 2.35 8.02 -7.45
N PHE A 40 1.92 9.24 -7.14
CA PHE A 40 0.76 9.88 -7.72
C PHE A 40 1.19 10.99 -8.67
N LYS A 41 0.54 11.03 -9.82
CA LYS A 41 0.51 12.16 -10.75
C LYS A 41 -0.96 12.47 -10.99
N ASP A 42 -1.31 13.75 -11.01
CA ASP A 42 -2.70 14.19 -11.16
C ASP A 42 -3.66 13.51 -10.17
N ALA A 43 -3.32 13.52 -8.87
CA ALA A 43 -4.11 12.80 -7.84
C ALA A 43 -5.60 13.18 -7.81
N HIS A 44 -5.95 14.38 -8.27
CA HIS A 44 -7.34 14.83 -8.45
C HIS A 44 -8.14 13.98 -9.45
N ARG A 45 -7.47 13.20 -10.32
CA ARG A 45 -8.08 12.27 -11.27
C ARG A 45 -8.12 10.82 -10.77
N PHE A 46 -7.65 10.55 -9.55
CA PHE A 46 -7.59 9.20 -9.02
C PHE A 46 -9.01 8.59 -8.95
N GLY A 47 -9.19 7.45 -9.61
CA GLY A 47 -10.45 6.74 -9.67
C GLY A 47 -10.40 5.55 -10.62
N TYR A 48 -11.44 4.72 -10.57
CA TYR A 48 -11.56 3.51 -11.38
C TYR A 48 -12.86 3.55 -12.18
N ARG A 49 -12.87 2.96 -13.38
CA ARG A 49 -14.04 2.92 -14.27
C ARG A 49 -15.14 1.98 -13.77
N THR A 50 -14.78 0.95 -13.00
CA THR A 50 -15.70 -0.04 -12.44
C THR A 50 -15.23 -0.43 -11.04
N LEU A 51 -16.16 -0.97 -10.24
CA LEU A 51 -15.83 -1.52 -8.91
C LEU A 51 -14.87 -2.70 -9.02
N ASP A 52 -15.02 -3.57 -10.02
CA ASP A 52 -14.12 -4.71 -10.23
C ASP A 52 -12.67 -4.26 -10.42
N LYS A 53 -12.44 -3.18 -11.18
CA LYS A 53 -11.09 -2.63 -11.37
C LYS A 53 -10.49 -2.05 -10.09
N LEU A 54 -11.33 -1.45 -9.24
CA LEU A 54 -10.91 -1.02 -7.91
C LEU A 54 -10.50 -2.22 -7.04
N TYR A 55 -11.30 -3.30 -7.04
CA TYR A 55 -11.00 -4.51 -6.27
C TYR A 55 -9.74 -5.23 -6.78
N GLU A 56 -9.58 -5.36 -8.10
CA GLU A 56 -8.40 -5.97 -8.73
C GLU A 56 -7.11 -5.24 -8.33
N ASP A 57 -7.07 -3.90 -8.44
CA ASP A 57 -5.88 -3.12 -8.09
C ASP A 57 -5.60 -3.16 -6.58
N GLY A 58 -6.66 -3.11 -5.75
CA GLY A 58 -6.55 -3.27 -4.31
C GLY A 58 -5.99 -4.64 -3.90
N GLN A 59 -6.47 -5.72 -4.54
CA GLN A 59 -5.99 -7.09 -4.29
C GLN A 59 -4.53 -7.25 -4.72
N LYS A 60 -4.17 -6.72 -5.89
CA LYS A 60 -2.78 -6.70 -6.36
C LYS A 60 -1.84 -6.03 -5.35
N HIS A 61 -2.22 -4.86 -4.83
CA HIS A 61 -1.42 -4.18 -3.80
C HIS A 61 -1.32 -5.01 -2.51
N LEU A 62 -2.37 -5.71 -2.12
CA LEU A 62 -2.38 -6.55 -0.93
C LEU A 62 -1.48 -7.79 -1.09
N ASP A 63 -1.53 -8.46 -2.24
CA ASP A 63 -0.70 -9.63 -2.53
C ASP A 63 0.78 -9.26 -2.59
N GLN A 64 1.11 -8.12 -3.20
CA GLN A 64 2.46 -7.56 -3.19
C GLN A 64 2.95 -7.25 -1.78
N ALA A 65 2.11 -6.67 -0.94
CA ALA A 65 2.44 -6.40 0.47
C ALA A 65 2.77 -7.68 1.24
N PHE A 66 2.01 -8.77 1.04
CA PHE A 66 2.33 -10.07 1.66
C PHE A 66 3.66 -10.62 1.17
N ALA A 67 3.91 -10.61 -0.14
CA ALA A 67 5.16 -11.11 -0.70
C ALA A 67 6.38 -10.33 -0.18
N ILE A 68 6.29 -9.00 -0.15
CA ILE A 68 7.36 -8.13 0.36
C ILE A 68 7.59 -8.39 1.85
N TYR A 69 6.53 -8.45 2.66
CA TYR A 69 6.70 -8.71 4.08
C TYR A 69 7.30 -10.10 4.34
N GLU A 70 6.86 -11.13 3.63
CA GLU A 70 7.41 -12.48 3.80
C GLU A 70 8.90 -12.54 3.46
N GLN A 71 9.32 -11.82 2.42
CA GLN A 71 10.71 -11.77 1.99
C GLN A 71 11.63 -11.03 2.97
N TYR A 72 11.14 -9.96 3.60
CA TYR A 72 11.97 -9.05 4.40
C TYR A 72 11.68 -9.06 5.89
N LYS A 73 10.67 -9.81 6.36
CA LYS A 73 10.39 -9.95 7.79
C LYS A 73 11.64 -10.48 8.49
N PRO A 74 11.98 -9.97 9.68
CA PRO A 74 13.09 -10.52 10.45
C PRO A 74 12.84 -12.02 10.71
N CYS A 75 13.89 -12.84 10.61
CA CYS A 75 13.84 -14.18 11.15
C CYS A 75 13.47 -14.06 12.63
N LYS A 76 12.32 -14.62 13.02
CA LYS A 76 12.01 -14.81 14.43
C LYS A 76 13.05 -15.83 14.93
N GLY A 77 13.99 -15.35 15.76
CA GLY A 77 14.96 -16.21 16.45
C GLY A 77 14.27 -17.15 17.42
#